data_AF-A0A9P3HK26-F1
#
_entry.id   AF-A0A9P3HK26-F1
#
_cell.length_a   1.000
_cell.length_b   1.000
_cell.length_c   1.000
_cell.angle_alpha   90.00
_cell.angle_beta   90.00
_cell.angle_gamma   90.00
#
_symmetry.space_group_name_H-M   'P 1'
#
loop_
_entity.id
_entity.type
_entity.pdbx_description
1 polymer ?
#
loop_
_entity_poly.entity_id
_entity_poly.type
_entity_poly.pdbx_seq_one_letter_code
_entity_poly.pdbx_strand_id
1 'polypeptide(L)'
;MASAIAPPASLGLVSGSAFSSASPAVLEQMLDTLDVESLEKELERLQRATQQLVQSNKEIEEFIELEQQDLLAHHQNQKELGLTNEEHSSVEPDPEFVLAIEENKEVIEKYERTCVHLKTAIQKKRGVSSAQYGSVESTAQGETEAEVEGGVFL
;
A
#
# COMPACT_ATOMS: atom_id res chain seq x y z
N MET A 1 33.24 4.55 -32.68
CA MET A 1 33.45 4.77 -31.24
C MET A 1 32.42 5.78 -30.77
N ALA A 2 31.27 5.34 -30.27
CA ALA A 2 30.21 6.22 -29.78
C ALA A 2 30.28 6.26 -28.25
N SER A 3 30.80 7.37 -27.73
CA SER A 3 30.90 7.65 -26.31
C SER A 3 29.51 7.99 -25.78
N ALA A 4 28.86 7.03 -25.12
CA ALA A 4 27.61 7.25 -24.39
C ALA A 4 27.94 8.01 -23.09
N ILE A 5 27.91 9.33 -23.15
CA ILE A 5 27.91 10.19 -21.97
C ILE A 5 26.51 10.06 -21.35
N ALA A 6 26.39 9.20 -20.34
CA ALA A 6 25.22 9.16 -19.49
C ALA A 6 25.06 10.54 -18.80
N PRO A 7 23.86 11.13 -18.76
CA PRO A 7 23.66 12.39 -18.06
C PRO A 7 23.95 12.19 -16.56
N PRO A 8 24.50 13.20 -15.87
CA PRO A 8 24.83 13.09 -14.46
C PRO A 8 23.58 12.74 -13.66
N ALA A 9 23.62 11.58 -12.99
CA ALA A 9 22.58 11.13 -12.08
C ALA A 9 22.35 12.21 -11.02
N SER A 10 21.24 12.92 -11.18
CA SER A 10 20.76 13.93 -10.25
C SER A 10 20.58 13.29 -8.87
N LEU A 11 21.37 13.77 -7.91
CA LEU A 11 21.31 13.45 -6.48
C LEU A 11 19.94 13.76 -5.83
N GLY A 12 18.94 14.24 -6.57
CA GLY A 12 17.59 14.54 -6.08
C GLY A 12 16.55 13.43 -6.26
N LEU A 13 16.88 12.33 -6.95
CA LEU A 13 15.92 11.27 -7.32
C LEU A 13 16.00 9.99 -6.48
N VAL A 14 16.94 9.89 -5.54
CA VAL A 14 17.25 8.62 -4.84
C VAL A 14 16.36 8.35 -3.61
N SER A 15 15.65 9.37 -3.09
CA SER A 15 14.88 9.21 -1.84
C SER A 15 13.70 8.25 -2.00
N GLY A 16 12.86 8.41 -3.04
CA GLY A 16 11.59 7.67 -3.13
C GLY A 16 11.70 6.18 -3.46
N SER A 17 12.74 5.76 -4.20
CA SER A 17 12.92 4.33 -4.54
C SER A 17 13.63 3.56 -3.42
N ALA A 18 14.44 4.24 -2.60
CA ALA A 18 15.18 3.59 -1.51
C ALA A 18 14.24 3.13 -0.38
N PHE A 19 13.25 3.94 0.01
CA PHE A 19 12.27 3.53 1.03
C PHE A 19 11.33 2.43 0.54
N SER A 20 10.93 2.50 -0.73
CA SER A 20 10.12 1.46 -1.36
C SER A 20 10.86 0.13 -1.44
N SER A 21 12.15 0.10 -1.73
CA SER A 21 12.92 -1.15 -1.94
C SER A 21 13.61 -1.69 -0.69
N ALA A 22 13.70 -0.91 0.39
CA ALA A 22 14.32 -1.33 1.64
C ALA A 22 13.49 -2.43 2.34
N SER A 23 14.19 -3.40 2.94
CA SER A 23 13.54 -4.30 3.89
C SER A 23 13.07 -3.51 5.12
N PRO A 24 12.02 -3.95 5.83
CA PRO A 24 11.46 -3.21 6.96
C PRO A 24 12.51 -2.79 8.01
N ALA A 25 13.49 -3.66 8.29
CA ALA A 25 14.57 -3.38 9.23
C ALA A 25 15.56 -2.31 8.73
N VAL A 26 15.84 -2.27 7.43
CA VAL A 26 16.71 -1.25 6.82
C VAL A 26 15.98 0.09 6.74
N LEU A 27 14.67 0.05 6.46
CA LEU A 27 13.82 1.23 6.45
C LEU A 27 13.85 1.94 7.81
N GLU A 28 13.65 1.23 8.92
CA GLU A 28 13.67 1.80 10.27
C GLU A 28 15.03 2.47 10.59
N GLN A 29 16.14 1.85 10.21
CA GLN A 29 17.47 2.44 10.39
C GLN A 29 17.64 3.73 9.59
N MET A 30 17.17 3.76 8.35
CA MET A 30 17.20 4.98 7.52
C MET A 30 16.33 6.09 8.12
N LEU A 31 15.13 5.75 8.59
CA LEU A 31 14.21 6.71 9.22
C LEU A 31 14.78 7.32 10.51
N ASP A 32 15.52 6.56 11.30
CA ASP A 32 16.18 7.07 12.51
C ASP A 32 17.31 8.08 12.18
N THR A 33 17.91 8.04 10.98
CA THR A 33 18.97 8.99 10.58
C THR A 33 18.47 10.33 10.04
N LEU A 34 17.21 10.40 9.58
CA LEU A 34 16.66 11.58 8.90
C LEU A 34 16.04 12.58 9.87
N ASP A 35 16.15 13.86 9.58
CA ASP A 35 15.46 14.91 10.33
C ASP A 35 13.94 14.89 10.09
N VAL A 36 13.19 15.47 11.03
CA VAL A 36 11.72 15.45 11.01
C VAL A 36 11.16 16.09 9.73
N GLU A 37 11.77 17.18 9.23
CA GLU A 37 11.31 17.87 8.03
C GLU A 37 11.46 16.98 6.78
N SER A 38 12.57 16.23 6.66
CA SER A 38 12.76 15.26 5.58
C SER A 38 11.78 14.11 5.65
N LEU A 39 11.47 13.61 6.84
CA LEU A 39 10.47 12.55 7.03
C LEU A 39 9.06 13.02 6.61
N GLU A 40 8.70 14.26 6.93
CA GLU A 40 7.41 14.83 6.53
C GLU A 40 7.29 15.03 5.02
N LYS A 41 8.36 15.52 4.37
CA LYS A 41 8.39 15.65 2.90
C LYS A 41 8.24 14.30 2.20
N GLU A 42 8.90 13.26 2.70
CA GLU A 42 8.78 11.91 2.13
C GLU A 42 7.38 11.32 2.36
N LEU A 43 6.78 11.58 3.53
CA LEU A 43 5.40 11.19 3.81
C LEU A 43 4.42 11.85 2.84
N GLU A 44 4.50 13.17 2.64
CA GLU A 44 3.63 13.89 1.70
C GLU A 44 3.81 13.38 0.26
N ARG A 45 5.06 13.10 -0.14
CA ARG A 45 5.38 12.54 -1.45
C ARG A 45 4.73 11.16 -1.63
N LEU A 46 4.88 10.26 -0.66
CA LEU A 46 4.30 8.92 -0.75
C LEU A 46 2.77 8.97 -0.74
N GLN A 47 2.16 9.83 0.08
CA GLN A 47 0.71 10.03 0.07
C GLN A 47 0.19 10.51 -1.29
N ARG A 48 0.89 11.45 -1.93
CA ARG A 48 0.55 11.89 -3.28
C ARG A 48 0.70 10.75 -4.29
N ALA A 49 1.77 9.96 -4.20
CA ALA A 49 1.98 8.81 -5.09
C ALA A 49 0.87 7.75 -4.92
N THR A 50 0.48 7.44 -3.68
CA THR A 50 -0.65 6.54 -3.40
C THR A 50 -1.95 7.08 -4.01
N GLN A 51 -2.25 8.37 -3.85
CA GLN A 51 -3.45 8.96 -4.45
C GLN A 51 -3.45 8.87 -5.98
N GLN A 52 -2.28 9.05 -6.61
CA GLN A 52 -2.15 8.89 -8.06
C GLN A 52 -2.39 7.45 -8.51
N LEU A 53 -1.88 6.46 -7.78
CA LEU A 53 -2.12 5.04 -8.09
C LEU A 53 -3.59 4.64 -7.88
N VAL A 54 -4.22 5.13 -6.81
CA VAL A 54 -5.66 4.91 -6.57
C VAL A 54 -6.50 5.52 -7.70
N GLN A 55 -6.16 6.74 -8.13
CA GLN A 55 -6.83 7.39 -9.26
C GLN A 55 -6.60 6.62 -10.57
N SER A 56 -5.37 6.14 -10.81
CA SER A 56 -5.05 5.30 -11.96
C SER A 56 -5.86 4.00 -11.97
N ASN A 57 -6.03 3.35 -10.83
CA ASN A 57 -6.88 2.15 -10.73
C ASN A 57 -8.33 2.45 -11.06
N LYS A 58 -8.87 3.58 -10.57
CA LYS A 58 -10.23 4.02 -10.91
C LYS A 58 -10.42 4.25 -12.40
N GLU A 59 -9.44 4.86 -13.07
CA GLU A 59 -9.48 5.09 -14.51
C GLU A 59 -9.42 3.79 -15.31
N ILE A 60 -8.62 2.81 -14.86
CA ILE A 60 -8.58 1.48 -15.48
C ILE A 60 -9.91 0.74 -15.27
N GLU A 61 -10.48 0.80 -14.07
CA GLU A 61 -11.80 0.20 -13.77
C GLU A 61 -12.90 0.81 -14.65
N GLU A 62 -12.94 2.14 -14.80
CA GLU A 62 -13.89 2.83 -15.69
C GLU A 62 -13.70 2.43 -17.17
N PHE A 63 -12.45 2.24 -17.61
CA PHE A 63 -12.15 1.77 -18.97
C PHE A 63 -12.67 0.35 -19.20
N ILE A 64 -12.42 -0.56 -18.26
CA ILE A 64 -12.93 -1.95 -18.31
C ILE A 64 -14.46 -1.95 -18.41
N GLU A 65 -15.15 -1.17 -17.58
CA GLU A 65 -16.62 -1.10 -17.59
C GLU A 65 -17.16 -0.63 -18.95
N LEU A 66 -16.53 0.39 -19.54
CA LEU A 66 -16.94 0.95 -20.81
C LEU A 66 -16.69 -0.03 -21.98
N GLU A 67 -15.54 -0.71 -21.98
CA GLU A 67 -15.21 -1.74 -22.97
C GLU A 67 -16.17 -2.94 -22.89
N GLN A 68 -16.48 -3.41 -21.67
CA GLN A 68 -17.46 -4.47 -21.47
C GLN A 68 -18.85 -4.07 -21.94
N GLN A 69 -19.26 -2.82 -21.70
CA GLN A 69 -20.54 -2.30 -22.17
C GLN A 69 -20.61 -2.29 -23.69
N ASP A 70 -19.55 -1.85 -24.37
CA ASP A 70 -19.46 -1.84 -25.84
C ASP A 70 -19.50 -3.26 -26.43
N LEU A 71 -18.78 -4.21 -25.81
CA LEU A 71 -18.79 -5.62 -26.22
C LEU A 71 -20.18 -6.25 -26.04
N LEU A 72 -20.86 -5.98 -24.92
CA LEU A 72 -22.23 -6.44 -24.69
C LEU A 72 -23.21 -5.85 -25.70
N ALA A 73 -23.09 -4.56 -26.03
CA ALA A 73 -23.94 -3.88 -27.02
C ALA A 73 -23.72 -4.45 -28.43
N HIS A 74 -22.47 -4.74 -28.81
CA HIS A 74 -22.16 -5.38 -30.08
C HIS A 74 -22.69 -6.81 -30.15
N HIS A 75 -22.55 -7.59 -29.06
CA HIS A 75 -23.09 -8.95 -28.98
C HIS A 75 -24.62 -8.97 -29.04
N GLN A 76 -25.31 -8.04 -28.37
CA GLN A 76 -26.77 -7.90 -28.47
C GLN A 76 -27.21 -7.59 -29.90
N ASN A 77 -26.55 -6.66 -30.58
CA ASN A 77 -26.84 -6.38 -31.99
C ASN A 77 -26.64 -7.61 -32.89
N GLN A 78 -25.57 -8.39 -32.68
CA GLN A 78 -25.35 -9.62 -33.45
C GLN A 78 -26.41 -10.70 -33.17
N LYS A 79 -26.88 -10.81 -31.92
CA LYS A 79 -27.98 -11.70 -31.55
C LYS A 79 -29.29 -11.28 -32.19
N GLU A 80 -29.60 -9.98 -32.22
CA GLU A 80 -30.78 -9.45 -32.92
C GLU A 80 -30.73 -9.68 -34.44
N LEU A 81 -29.53 -9.64 -35.04
CA LEU A 81 -29.29 -9.98 -36.44
C LEU A 81 -29.31 -11.49 -36.73
N GLY A 82 -29.47 -12.34 -35.71
CA GLY A 82 -29.48 -13.80 -35.84
C GLY A 82 -28.13 -14.40 -36.24
N LEU A 83 -27.03 -13.67 -36.03
CA LEU A 83 -25.68 -14.07 -36.44
C LEU A 83 -24.96 -14.94 -35.40
N THR A 84 -25.43 -14.95 -34.14
CA THR A 84 -24.85 -15.73 -33.04
C THR A 84 -25.93 -16.47 -32.25
N ASN A 85 -25.71 -17.75 -31.95
CA ASN A 85 -26.64 -18.66 -31.24
C ASN A 85 -26.19 -19.01 -29.81
N GLU A 86 -25.12 -18.41 -29.30
CA GLU A 86 -24.50 -18.85 -28.04
C GLU A 86 -25.08 -18.08 -26.83
N GLU A 87 -25.71 -18.81 -25.92
CA GLU A 87 -26.34 -18.29 -24.69
C GLU A 87 -25.36 -18.03 -23.53
N HIS A 88 -24.06 -18.24 -23.74
CA HIS A 88 -23.05 -18.11 -22.69
C HIS A 88 -21.87 -17.28 -23.17
N SER A 89 -22.00 -15.96 -23.06
CA SER A 89 -20.88 -15.02 -23.21
C SER A 89 -20.83 -14.15 -21.97
N SER A 90 -20.23 -14.66 -20.89
CA SER A 90 -19.66 -13.78 -19.88
C SER A 90 -18.54 -13.00 -20.56
N VAL A 91 -18.77 -11.72 -20.81
CA VAL A 91 -17.72 -10.81 -21.30
C VAL A 91 -16.79 -10.59 -20.12
N GLU A 92 -15.68 -11.32 -20.09
CA GLU A 92 -14.66 -11.16 -19.06
C GLU A 92 -13.81 -9.92 -19.36
N PRO A 93 -13.36 -9.18 -18.33
CA PRO A 93 -12.41 -8.08 -18.51
C PRO A 93 -11.11 -8.59 -19.11
N ASP A 94 -10.40 -7.72 -19.85
CA ASP A 94 -9.07 -8.04 -20.33
C ASP A 94 -8.16 -8.35 -19.12
N PRO A 95 -7.52 -9.53 -19.08
CA PRO A 95 -6.62 -9.90 -18.00
C PRO A 95 -5.45 -8.92 -17.82
N GLU A 96 -5.02 -8.21 -18.85
CA GLU A 96 -3.94 -7.22 -18.75
C GLU A 96 -4.32 -6.04 -17.84
N PHE A 97 -5.56 -5.52 -17.95
CA PHE A 97 -6.03 -4.44 -17.07
C PHE A 97 -6.25 -4.91 -15.63
N VAL A 98 -6.73 -6.15 -15.46
CA VAL A 98 -6.89 -6.74 -14.12
C VAL A 98 -5.54 -6.89 -13.43
N LEU A 99 -4.54 -7.41 -14.15
CA LEU A 99 -3.17 -7.52 -13.64
C LEU A 99 -2.58 -6.15 -13.29
N ALA A 100 -2.79 -5.13 -14.11
CA ALA A 100 -2.32 -3.77 -13.81
C ALA A 100 -2.92 -3.19 -12.52
N ILE A 101 -4.22 -3.45 -12.26
CA ILE A 101 -4.87 -3.06 -11.00
C ILE A 101 -4.26 -3.83 -9.82
N GLU A 102 -3.99 -5.13 -9.96
CA GLU A 102 -3.37 -5.96 -8.93
C GLU A 102 -1.96 -5.49 -8.59
N GLU A 103 -1.12 -5.24 -9.59
CA GLU A 103 0.23 -4.71 -9.40
C GLU A 103 0.20 -3.35 -8.67
N ASN A 104 -0.70 -2.46 -9.08
CA ASN A 104 -0.87 -1.17 -8.42
C ASN A 104 -1.35 -1.32 -6.97
N LYS A 105 -2.22 -2.29 -6.67
CA LYS A 105 -2.66 -2.58 -5.29
C LYS A 105 -1.50 -3.01 -4.41
N GLU A 106 -0.61 -3.88 -4.89
CA GLU A 106 0.58 -4.28 -4.14
C GLU A 106 1.51 -3.08 -3.84
N VAL A 107 1.69 -2.19 -4.82
CA VAL A 107 2.49 -0.97 -4.65
C VAL A 107 1.83 -0.01 -3.65
N ILE A 108 0.50 0.16 -3.72
CA ILE A 108 -0.26 0.98 -2.78
C ILE A 108 -0.09 0.45 -1.36
N GLU A 109 -0.29 -0.85 -1.13
CA GLU A 109 -0.11 -1.44 0.21
C GLU A 109 1.30 -1.21 0.75
N LYS A 110 2.31 -1.32 -0.11
CA LYS A 110 3.69 -1.07 0.26
C LYS A 110 3.91 0.38 0.69
N TYR A 111 3.40 1.34 -0.09
CA TYR A 111 3.50 2.76 0.23
C TYR A 111 2.73 3.14 1.49
N GLU A 112 1.57 2.53 1.73
CA GLU A 112 0.80 2.72 2.96
C GLU A 112 1.55 2.23 4.19
N ARG A 113 2.16 1.04 4.12
CA ARG A 113 3.03 0.53 5.20
C ARG A 113 4.19 1.47 5.46
N THR A 114 4.88 1.92 4.42
CA THR A 114 5.97 2.91 4.55
C THR A 114 5.49 4.23 5.17
N CYS A 115 4.29 4.71 4.81
CA CYS A 115 3.69 5.89 5.43
C CYS A 115 3.43 5.70 6.92
N VAL A 116 3.00 4.51 7.35
CA VAL A 116 2.84 4.18 8.78
C VAL A 116 4.18 4.25 9.50
N HIS A 117 5.23 3.64 8.95
CA HIS A 117 6.58 3.71 9.54
C HIS A 117 7.11 5.15 9.62
N LEU A 118 6.91 5.96 8.58
CA LEU A 118 7.27 7.39 8.57
C LEU A 118 6.53 8.17 9.67
N LYS A 119 5.21 7.97 9.81
CA LYS A 119 4.41 8.60 10.87
C LYS A 119 4.91 8.23 12.26
N THR A 120 5.19 6.96 12.48
CA THR A 120 5.73 6.47 13.77
C THR A 120 7.10 7.07 14.07
N ALA A 121 7.99 7.15 13.08
CA ALA A 121 9.30 7.79 13.24
C ALA A 121 9.19 9.30 13.55
N ILE A 122 8.30 10.02 12.86
CA ILE A 122 8.02 11.44 13.12
C ILE A 122 7.50 11.64 14.55
N GLN A 123 6.55 10.81 15.00
CA GLN A 123 6.00 10.88 16.37
C GLN A 123 7.07 10.62 17.43
N LYS A 124 7.89 9.58 17.25
CA LYS A 124 9.03 9.24 18.11
C LYS A 124 10.01 10.41 18.21
N LYS A 125 10.37 11.04 17.09
CA LYS A 125 11.30 12.20 17.06
C LYS A 125 10.71 13.48 17.62
N ARG A 126 9.40 13.69 17.51
CA ARG A 126 8.69 14.83 18.11
C ARG A 126 8.52 14.71 19.63
N GLY A 127 9.00 13.62 20.24
CA GLY A 127 8.86 13.40 21.68
C GLY A 127 7.40 13.19 22.10
N VAL A 128 6.52 12.85 21.17
CA VAL A 128 5.17 12.38 21.48
C VAL A 128 5.33 10.92 21.89
N SER A 129 5.78 10.71 23.13
CA SER A 129 5.81 9.39 23.74
C SER A 129 4.42 8.79 23.67
N SER A 130 4.31 7.75 22.85
CA SER A 130 3.27 6.73 22.92
C SER A 130 3.28 6.11 24.32
N ALA A 131 2.63 6.77 25.27
CA ALA A 131 2.23 6.20 26.56
C ALA A 131 0.87 5.48 26.45
N GLN A 132 0.47 5.07 25.24
CA GLN A 132 -0.88 4.55 25.00
C GLN A 132 -0.95 3.54 23.85
N TYR A 133 0.01 2.62 23.77
CA TYR A 133 -0.27 1.29 23.22
C TYR A 133 0.02 0.30 24.34
N GLY A 134 -1.06 -0.06 25.03
CA GLY A 134 -1.04 -1.01 26.12
C GLY A 134 -0.35 -2.29 25.69
N SER A 135 0.72 -2.60 26.42
CA SER A 135 1.24 -3.95 26.61
C SER A 135 0.09 -4.84 27.09
N VAL A 136 -0.61 -5.48 26.16
CA VAL A 136 -1.47 -6.62 26.45
C VAL A 136 -0.85 -7.79 25.69
N GLU A 137 0.00 -8.52 26.39
CA GLU A 137 0.14 -9.98 26.35
C GLU A 137 1.53 -10.37 26.87
N SER A 138 1.61 -10.68 28.16
CA SER A 138 2.36 -11.84 28.61
C SER A 138 2.00 -12.18 30.06
N THR A 139 0.99 -13.03 30.25
CA THR A 139 0.95 -13.92 31.41
C THR A 139 0.42 -15.27 30.94
N ALA A 140 1.34 -16.10 30.45
CA ALA A 140 1.19 -17.54 30.46
C ALA A 140 1.81 -18.09 31.74
N GLN A 141 0.97 -18.59 32.65
CA GLN A 141 1.23 -19.58 33.71
C GLN A 141 -0.09 -19.70 34.47
N GLY A 142 -0.77 -20.85 34.48
CA GLY A 142 -0.26 -22.11 35.02
C GLY A 142 -0.78 -22.23 36.46
N GLU A 143 -1.68 -23.19 36.67
CA GLU A 143 -2.37 -23.59 37.91
C GLU A 143 -1.71 -23.25 39.26
N THR A 144 -2.51 -22.79 40.23
CA THR A 144 -2.79 -23.51 41.49
C THR A 144 -3.93 -22.84 42.27
N GLU A 145 -4.88 -23.65 42.75
CA GLU A 145 -5.85 -23.33 43.79
C GLU A 145 -5.14 -23.05 45.13
N ALA A 146 -5.61 -22.06 45.89
CA ALA A 146 -5.71 -22.10 47.36
C ALA A 146 -6.41 -20.84 47.89
N GLU A 147 -7.50 -21.06 48.63
CA GLU A 147 -8.05 -20.11 49.61
C GLU A 147 -6.97 -19.71 50.63
N VAL A 148 -7.13 -18.54 51.29
CA VAL A 148 -6.88 -18.25 52.73
C VAL A 148 -6.67 -16.73 52.95
N GLU A 149 -7.65 -16.14 53.63
CA GLU A 149 -7.50 -15.33 54.86
C GLU A 149 -6.58 -14.09 54.89
N GLY A 150 -7.20 -12.93 55.13
CA GLY A 150 -6.83 -11.96 56.17
C GLY A 150 -5.42 -11.33 56.20
N GLY A 151 -5.36 -10.01 56.09
CA GLY A 151 -4.15 -9.27 56.49
C GLY A 151 -4.23 -7.76 56.30
N VAL A 152 -4.58 -7.05 57.38
CA VAL A 152 -4.33 -5.61 57.56
C VAL A 152 -2.84 -5.40 57.79
N PHE A 153 -2.22 -4.42 57.14
CA PHE A 153 -1.05 -3.73 57.69
C PHE A 153 -1.11 -2.22 57.40
N LEU A 154 -0.98 -1.50 58.52
CA LEU A 154 -0.94 -0.07 58.87
C LEU A 154 -0.81 0.99 57.76
#